data_AF-A0A225MKW9-F1
#
_entry.id   AF-A0A225MKW9-F1
#
_cell.length_a   1.000
_cell.length_b   1.000
_cell.length_c   1.000
_cell.angle_alpha   90.00
_cell.angle_beta   90.00
_cell.angle_gamma   90.00
#
_symmetry.space_group_name_H-M   'P 1'
#
loop_
_entity.id
_entity.type
_entity.pdbx_description
1 polymer ?
#
loop_
_entity_poly.entity_id
_entity_poly.type
_entity_poly.pdbx_seq_one_letter_code
_entity_poly.pdbx_strand_id
1 'polypeptide(L)'
;MTTAATQFPLIGSQPIGNFFAPDSTQRQPLGAIVSANDPYWGGGEYIYLQANATLTQGAAVTWNGGVGFKAIALPDTANQAAAVGFAIYPMASGQFGWFKISGQILANCTASVTAGSAVGITAAGQLGASSAGKEIEGASVLAPATTTVTKANATTRAGSNLVIVSDADGLFVGCPVSGTGIAASSYIGAISSDGRTLSLTASDLTTAKNATASGAITLTGTYNDGTTYYNVLYADRPTAQGRIT
;
A
#
# COMPACT_ATOMS: atom_id res chain seq x y z
N MET A 1 -24.75 8.13 -3.96
CA MET A 1 -23.44 7.43 -3.89
C MET A 1 -22.73 7.68 -5.20
N THR A 2 -21.81 8.65 -5.25
CA THR A 2 -21.06 9.00 -6.46
C THR A 2 -19.82 8.13 -6.53
N THR A 3 -19.88 7.07 -7.33
CA THR A 3 -18.76 6.16 -7.60
C THR A 3 -17.73 6.89 -8.47
N ALA A 4 -16.52 7.14 -7.97
CA ALA A 4 -15.43 7.67 -8.78
C ALA A 4 -14.84 6.54 -9.65
N ALA A 5 -14.79 6.74 -10.97
CA ALA A 5 -14.21 5.77 -11.90
C ALA A 5 -12.68 5.74 -11.77
N THR A 6 -12.11 4.54 -11.69
CA THR A 6 -10.68 4.31 -11.46
C THR A 6 -9.81 4.37 -12.71
N GLN A 7 -10.38 4.71 -13.88
CA GLN A 7 -9.62 4.73 -15.15
C GLN A 7 -9.55 6.09 -15.86
N PHE A 8 -10.45 7.04 -15.57
CA PHE A 8 -10.36 8.41 -16.08
C PHE A 8 -10.77 9.41 -15.00
N PRO A 9 -9.97 10.46 -14.72
CA PRO A 9 -10.38 11.49 -13.80
C PRO A 9 -11.61 12.20 -14.38
N LEU A 10 -12.73 12.16 -13.65
CA LEU A 10 -13.73 13.22 -13.78
C LEU A 10 -12.98 14.54 -13.50
N ILE A 11 -13.16 15.57 -14.32
CA ILE A 11 -12.45 16.84 -14.10
C ILE A 11 -12.73 17.30 -12.65
N GLY A 12 -11.70 17.31 -11.80
CA GLY A 12 -11.81 17.66 -10.38
C GLY A 12 -11.91 16.50 -9.37
N SER A 13 -12.07 15.23 -9.80
CA SER A 13 -11.99 14.07 -8.89
C SER A 13 -10.55 13.53 -8.84
N GLN A 14 -9.98 13.39 -7.65
CA GLN A 14 -8.64 12.84 -7.48
C GLN A 14 -8.63 11.35 -7.83
N PRO A 15 -7.63 10.87 -8.60
CA PRO A 15 -7.49 9.45 -8.84
C PRO A 15 -7.07 8.72 -7.55
N ILE A 16 -7.74 7.60 -7.27
CA ILE A 16 -7.52 6.76 -6.08
C ILE A 16 -6.82 5.48 -6.55
N GLY A 17 -5.65 5.19 -5.99
CA GLY A 17 -4.84 4.02 -6.35
C GLY A 17 -3.51 3.99 -5.61
N ASN A 18 -2.93 2.80 -5.46
CA ASN A 18 -1.68 2.54 -4.74
C ASN A 18 -0.40 2.88 -5.55
N PHE A 19 -0.57 3.53 -6.70
CA PHE A 19 0.50 3.94 -7.62
C PHE A 19 0.52 5.45 -7.90
N PHE A 20 -0.41 6.22 -7.34
CA PHE A 20 -0.40 7.67 -7.46
C PHE A 20 0.54 8.31 -6.44
N ALA A 21 1.03 9.51 -6.77
CA ALA A 21 1.77 10.34 -5.84
C ALA A 21 0.80 11.07 -4.88
N PRO A 22 1.23 11.33 -3.64
CA PRO A 22 0.48 12.17 -2.72
C PRO A 22 0.41 13.62 -3.19
N ASP A 23 -0.58 14.37 -2.71
CA ASP A 23 -0.74 15.78 -3.03
C ASP A 23 0.19 16.65 -2.18
N SER A 24 0.79 17.67 -2.80
CA SER A 24 1.53 18.73 -2.11
C SER A 24 0.64 19.86 -1.59
N THR A 25 -0.61 19.93 -2.05
CA THR A 25 -1.62 20.90 -1.61
C THR A 25 -2.93 20.17 -1.32
N GLN A 26 -3.70 20.67 -0.37
CA GLN A 26 -4.99 20.07 -0.03
C GLN A 26 -5.97 20.20 -1.20
N ARG A 27 -6.43 19.06 -1.75
CA ARG A 27 -7.39 19.02 -2.88
C ARG A 27 -8.80 18.65 -2.47
N GLN A 28 -8.97 18.05 -1.30
CA GLN A 28 -10.26 17.62 -0.75
C GLN A 28 -10.39 18.06 0.72
N PRO A 29 -11.61 18.22 1.25
CA PRO A 29 -11.82 18.44 2.67
C PRO A 29 -11.21 17.29 3.49
N LEU A 30 -10.45 17.61 4.54
CA LEU A 30 -9.91 16.57 5.42
C LEU A 30 -11.06 15.84 6.13
N GLY A 31 -10.94 14.52 6.25
CA GLY A 31 -11.98 13.64 6.76
C GLY A 31 -13.06 13.26 5.73
N ALA A 32 -12.97 13.75 4.48
CA ALA A 32 -13.85 13.28 3.41
C ALA A 32 -13.69 11.78 3.20
N ILE A 33 -14.81 11.05 3.11
CA ILE A 33 -14.83 9.61 2.84
C ILE A 33 -15.46 9.37 1.47
N VAL A 34 -14.80 8.54 0.68
CA VAL A 34 -15.26 8.15 -0.66
C VAL A 34 -15.12 6.64 -0.85
N SER A 35 -16.01 6.07 -1.66
CA SER A 35 -15.92 4.69 -2.13
C SER A 35 -15.21 4.64 -3.48
N ALA A 36 -14.26 3.73 -3.64
CA ALA A 36 -13.65 3.43 -4.93
C ALA A 36 -13.67 1.93 -5.20
N ASN A 37 -13.64 1.55 -6.49
CA ASN A 37 -13.63 0.16 -6.92
C ASN A 37 -12.43 -0.10 -7.84
N ASP A 38 -11.62 -1.09 -7.48
CA ASP A 38 -10.48 -1.55 -8.24
C ASP A 38 -10.80 -2.92 -8.88
N PRO A 39 -10.48 -3.15 -10.17
CA PRO A 39 -10.74 -4.45 -10.81
C PRO A 39 -10.07 -5.66 -10.14
N TYR A 40 -8.93 -5.46 -9.47
CA TYR A 40 -8.17 -6.51 -8.82
C TYR A 40 -8.41 -6.55 -7.30
N TRP A 41 -8.30 -5.40 -6.63
CA TRP A 41 -8.42 -5.28 -5.17
C TRP A 41 -9.87 -5.11 -4.69
N GLY A 42 -10.82 -5.02 -5.62
CA GLY A 42 -12.24 -4.84 -5.35
C GLY A 42 -12.60 -3.47 -4.77
N GLY A 43 -13.80 -3.41 -4.21
CA GLY A 43 -14.35 -2.20 -3.59
C GLY A 43 -13.72 -1.88 -2.23
N GLY A 44 -13.71 -0.58 -1.87
CA GLY A 44 -13.31 -0.13 -0.55
C GLY A 44 -13.65 1.33 -0.30
N GLU A 45 -13.48 1.74 0.97
CA GLU A 45 -13.65 3.12 1.41
C GLU A 45 -12.31 3.75 1.76
N TYR A 46 -12.20 5.03 1.44
CA TYR A 46 -10.99 5.83 1.57
C TYR A 46 -11.31 7.13 2.29
N ILE A 47 -10.46 7.53 3.23
CA ILE A 47 -10.54 8.79 3.96
C ILE A 47 -9.39 9.72 3.55
N TYR A 48 -9.68 11.01 3.30
CA TYR A 48 -8.67 12.00 2.95
C TYR A 48 -8.05 12.62 4.20
N LEU A 49 -6.74 12.47 4.40
CA LEU A 49 -6.03 12.96 5.59
C LEU A 49 -4.74 13.69 5.18
N GLN A 50 -4.18 14.45 6.12
CA GLN A 50 -2.83 15.01 5.99
C GLN A 50 -1.81 14.15 6.75
N ALA A 51 -0.69 13.79 6.13
CA ALA A 51 0.41 13.14 6.82
C ALA A 51 1.12 14.13 7.77
N ASN A 52 1.27 13.77 9.05
CA ASN A 52 1.97 14.58 10.05
C ASN A 52 3.38 14.06 10.37
N ALA A 53 3.80 13.02 9.66
CA ALA A 53 5.12 12.42 9.69
C ALA A 53 5.39 11.75 8.34
N THR A 54 6.60 11.22 8.15
CA THR A 54 6.87 10.32 7.03
C THR A 54 6.16 8.99 7.26
N LEU A 55 5.40 8.54 6.28
CA LEU A 55 4.62 7.30 6.29
C LEU A 55 5.09 6.42 5.12
N THR A 56 5.31 5.15 5.40
CA THR A 56 5.60 4.16 4.37
C THR A 56 4.31 3.64 3.74
N GLN A 57 4.40 3.08 2.53
CA GLN A 57 3.27 2.42 1.92
C GLN A 57 2.78 1.26 2.78
N GLY A 58 1.47 1.10 2.87
CA GLY A 58 0.80 0.10 3.70
C GLY A 58 0.89 0.37 5.21
N ALA A 59 1.51 1.48 5.65
CA ALA A 59 1.59 1.78 7.07
C ALA A 59 0.20 1.91 7.70
N ALA A 60 0.01 1.27 8.85
CA ALA A 60 -1.16 1.47 9.69
C ALA A 60 -1.08 2.85 10.34
N VAL A 61 -2.13 3.64 10.24
CA VAL A 61 -2.18 5.01 10.75
C VAL A 61 -3.37 5.21 11.67
N THR A 62 -3.21 6.15 12.59
CA THR A 62 -4.31 6.76 13.35
C THR A 62 -4.35 8.25 13.08
N TRP A 63 -5.54 8.83 13.21
CA TRP A 63 -5.77 10.27 13.21
C TRP A 63 -6.54 10.73 14.46
N ASN A 64 -6.79 9.82 15.42
CA ASN A 64 -7.40 10.13 16.71
C ASN A 64 -6.32 10.55 17.70
N GLY A 65 -6.03 11.86 17.74
CA GLY A 65 -5.07 12.45 18.69
C GLY A 65 -4.83 13.95 18.53
N GLY A 66 -5.28 14.57 17.44
CA GLY A 66 -5.16 16.01 17.23
C GLY A 66 -6.32 16.59 16.43
N VAL A 67 -6.55 17.90 16.59
CA VAL A 67 -7.46 18.66 15.74
C VAL A 67 -6.99 18.57 14.28
N GLY A 68 -7.91 18.24 13.36
CA GLY A 68 -7.72 18.44 11.92
C GLY A 68 -7.28 17.25 11.08
N PHE A 69 -7.66 16.00 11.42
CA PHE A 69 -7.54 14.84 10.51
C PHE A 69 -6.11 14.61 9.97
N LYS A 70 -5.16 14.62 10.91
CA LYS A 70 -3.74 14.43 10.67
C LYS A 70 -3.34 12.98 10.97
N ALA A 71 -2.90 12.26 9.96
CA ALA A 71 -2.44 10.88 10.06
C ALA A 71 -1.02 10.82 10.63
N ILE A 72 -0.84 9.96 11.64
CA ILE A 72 0.46 9.51 12.15
C ILE A 72 0.51 7.99 12.11
N ALA A 73 1.72 7.42 12.08
CA ALA A 73 1.88 5.98 12.27
C ALA A 73 1.21 5.56 13.58
N LEU A 74 0.40 4.49 13.53
CA LEU A 74 -0.27 3.97 14.71
C LEU A 74 0.80 3.59 15.74
N PRO A 75 0.81 4.20 16.95
CA PRO A 75 1.82 3.89 17.95
C PRO A 75 1.74 2.44 18.41
N ASP A 76 2.89 1.84 18.71
CA ASP A 76 3.00 0.47 19.22
C ASP A 76 2.74 0.37 20.74
N THR A 77 1.70 1.08 21.19
CA THR A 77 1.25 1.07 22.58
C THR A 77 0.01 0.21 22.69
N ALA A 78 -0.17 -0.48 23.80
CA ALA A 78 -1.38 -1.25 24.04
C ALA A 78 -2.58 -0.33 24.36
N ASN A 79 -3.80 -0.80 24.07
CA ASN A 79 -5.09 -0.21 24.45
C ASN A 79 -5.33 1.20 23.90
N GLN A 80 -4.90 1.47 22.66
CA GLN A 80 -4.93 2.82 22.07
C GLN A 80 -6.33 3.36 21.73
N ALA A 81 -7.35 2.51 21.69
CA ALA A 81 -8.75 2.88 21.38
C ALA A 81 -8.86 3.87 20.20
N ALA A 82 -8.21 3.54 19.09
CA ALA A 82 -7.98 4.47 17.98
C ALA A 82 -8.55 3.94 16.66
N ALA A 83 -9.08 4.84 15.84
CA ALA A 83 -9.44 4.50 14.45
C ALA A 83 -8.17 4.17 13.66
N VAL A 84 -8.27 3.16 12.79
CA VAL A 84 -7.15 2.68 11.98
C VAL A 84 -7.49 2.82 10.50
N GLY A 85 -6.50 3.24 9.74
CA GLY A 85 -6.52 3.25 8.28
C GLY A 85 -5.13 2.94 7.76
N PHE A 86 -4.99 2.84 6.45
CA PHE A 86 -3.75 2.40 5.82
C PHE A 86 -3.31 3.33 4.71
N ALA A 87 -2.04 3.72 4.74
CA ALA A 87 -1.44 4.55 3.69
C ALA A 87 -1.35 3.74 2.38
N ILE A 88 -1.99 4.19 1.31
CA ILE A 88 -1.99 3.45 0.04
C ILE A 88 -0.73 3.72 -0.82
N TYR A 89 0.03 4.76 -0.49
CA TYR A 89 1.31 5.15 -1.08
C TYR A 89 2.20 5.82 -0.01
N PRO A 90 3.53 5.93 -0.22
CA PRO A 90 4.41 6.62 0.71
C PRO A 90 4.12 8.12 0.74
N MET A 91 4.24 8.73 1.92
CA MET A 91 3.99 10.17 2.15
C MET A 91 5.06 10.78 3.05
N ALA A 92 5.49 11.99 2.72
CA ALA A 92 6.27 12.86 3.60
C ALA A 92 5.33 13.71 4.47
N SER A 93 5.87 14.25 5.57
CA SER A 93 5.10 15.16 6.43
C SER A 93 4.61 16.39 5.65
N GLY A 94 3.37 16.79 5.93
CA GLY A 94 2.68 17.90 5.27
C GLY A 94 1.94 17.54 3.98
N GLN A 95 2.20 16.36 3.40
CA GLN A 95 1.50 15.89 2.21
C GLN A 95 0.08 15.40 2.53
N PHE A 96 -0.76 15.35 1.51
CA PHE A 96 -2.17 14.96 1.62
C PHE A 96 -2.46 13.75 0.75
N GLY A 97 -3.43 12.93 1.16
CA GLY A 97 -3.76 11.75 0.40
C GLY A 97 -4.91 10.93 0.96
N TRP A 98 -5.24 9.88 0.21
CA TRP A 98 -6.25 8.90 0.56
C TRP A 98 -5.66 7.75 1.38
N PHE A 99 -6.34 7.40 2.47
CA PHE A 99 -6.03 6.26 3.32
C PHE A 99 -7.18 5.27 3.24
N LYS A 100 -6.88 3.99 3.08
CA LYS A 100 -7.92 2.96 2.97
C LYS A 100 -8.41 2.57 4.37
N ILE A 101 -9.72 2.57 4.56
CA ILE A 101 -10.39 2.24 5.84
C ILE A 101 -11.36 1.06 5.72
N SER A 102 -11.66 0.59 4.51
CA SER A 102 -12.44 -0.62 4.28
C SER A 102 -12.05 -1.30 2.97
N GLY A 103 -12.21 -2.63 2.88
CA GLY A 103 -11.89 -3.48 1.73
C GLY A 103 -10.54 -4.20 1.84
N GLN A 104 -10.01 -4.66 0.70
CA GLN A 104 -8.70 -5.33 0.67
C GLN A 104 -7.55 -4.33 0.71
N ILE A 105 -6.60 -4.52 1.62
CA ILE A 105 -5.55 -3.56 1.94
C ILE A 105 -4.19 -4.25 1.94
N LEU A 106 -3.20 -3.61 1.33
CA LEU A 106 -1.79 -3.97 1.54
C LEU A 106 -1.31 -3.33 2.85
N ALA A 107 -1.01 -4.14 3.85
CA ALA A 107 -0.53 -3.67 5.15
C ALA A 107 0.95 -3.97 5.32
N ASN A 108 1.73 -2.95 5.67
CA ASN A 108 3.13 -3.08 6.03
C ASN A 108 3.23 -3.80 7.38
N CYS A 109 4.00 -4.87 7.40
CA CYS A 109 4.14 -5.78 8.52
C CYS A 109 5.61 -6.13 8.78
N THR A 110 5.88 -6.57 10.01
CA THR A 110 7.20 -7.05 10.45
C THR A 110 7.44 -8.53 10.11
N ALA A 111 6.38 -9.26 9.74
CA ALA A 111 6.44 -10.66 9.35
C ALA A 111 5.30 -11.03 8.39
N SER A 112 5.47 -12.14 7.68
CA SER A 112 4.35 -12.80 6.98
C SER A 112 3.42 -13.43 8.01
N VAL A 113 2.12 -13.13 7.91
CA VAL A 113 1.09 -13.66 8.81
C VAL A 113 0.16 -14.57 8.01
N THR A 114 -0.21 -15.72 8.57
CA THR A 114 -1.05 -16.71 7.87
C THR A 114 -2.45 -16.16 7.58
N ALA A 115 -3.00 -16.49 6.41
CA ALA A 115 -4.38 -16.15 6.06
C ALA A 115 -5.39 -16.63 7.11
N GLY A 116 -6.45 -15.84 7.32
CA GLY A 116 -7.47 -16.04 8.35
C GLY A 116 -7.07 -15.58 9.76
N SER A 117 -5.81 -15.19 9.98
CA SER A 117 -5.34 -14.76 11.30
C SER A 117 -5.74 -13.33 11.62
N ALA A 118 -5.95 -13.05 12.91
CA ALA A 118 -6.01 -11.69 13.43
C ALA A 118 -4.61 -11.04 13.40
N VAL A 119 -4.60 -9.71 13.30
CA VAL A 119 -3.37 -8.90 13.27
C VAL A 119 -3.32 -7.92 14.44
N GLY A 120 -2.11 -7.52 14.80
CA GLY A 120 -1.86 -6.51 15.83
C GLY A 120 -0.72 -5.59 15.46
N ILE A 121 -0.62 -4.44 16.13
CA ILE A 121 0.52 -3.53 15.99
C ILE A 121 1.76 -4.19 16.62
N THR A 122 2.89 -4.13 15.92
CA THR A 122 4.17 -4.74 16.38
C THR A 122 5.33 -3.76 16.39
N ALA A 123 5.24 -2.72 15.56
CA ALA A 123 6.06 -1.52 15.59
C ALA A 123 5.21 -0.36 15.08
N ALA A 124 5.65 0.89 15.30
CA ALA A 124 4.86 2.04 14.89
C ALA A 124 4.52 1.99 13.38
N GLY A 125 3.22 1.90 13.08
CA GLY A 125 2.68 1.75 11.73
C GLY A 125 2.94 0.41 11.03
N GLN A 126 3.48 -0.60 11.71
CA GLN A 126 3.72 -1.94 11.16
C GLN A 126 2.99 -3.03 11.94
N LEU A 127 2.23 -3.84 11.21
CA LEU A 127 1.45 -4.92 11.80
C LEU A 127 2.23 -6.24 11.88
N GLY A 128 1.66 -7.22 12.54
CA GLY A 128 2.17 -8.58 12.59
C GLY A 128 1.15 -9.50 13.24
N ALA A 129 1.62 -10.62 13.78
CA ALA A 129 0.76 -11.50 14.55
C ALA A 129 0.15 -10.73 15.73
N SER A 130 -1.15 -10.95 15.95
CA SER A 130 -1.88 -10.33 17.06
C SER A 130 -1.21 -10.64 18.41
N SER A 131 -1.16 -9.62 19.28
CA SER A 131 -0.63 -9.72 20.64
C SER A 131 -1.51 -8.96 21.61
N ALA A 132 -1.51 -9.40 22.88
CA ALA A 132 -2.43 -8.90 23.90
C ALA A 132 -2.36 -7.38 24.07
N GLY A 133 -3.51 -6.72 23.91
CA GLY A 133 -3.64 -5.27 24.08
C GLY A 133 -3.33 -4.47 22.81
N LYS A 134 -2.89 -5.11 21.73
CA LYS A 134 -2.38 -4.47 20.50
C LYS A 134 -3.16 -4.88 19.26
N GLU A 135 -4.35 -5.44 19.45
CA GLU A 135 -5.16 -5.99 18.37
C GLU A 135 -5.74 -4.91 17.46
N ILE A 136 -5.84 -5.24 16.16
CA ILE A 136 -6.59 -4.45 15.20
C ILE A 136 -7.92 -5.18 14.95
N GLU A 137 -8.95 -4.71 15.62
CA GLU A 137 -10.30 -5.24 15.47
C GLU A 137 -10.90 -4.80 14.14
N GLY A 138 -11.71 -5.68 13.53
CA GLY A 138 -12.28 -5.45 12.20
C GLY A 138 -11.29 -5.65 11.04
N ALA A 139 -10.12 -6.26 11.29
CA ALA A 139 -9.15 -6.63 10.27
C ALA A 139 -8.70 -8.09 10.41
N SER A 140 -8.54 -8.78 9.28
CA SER A 140 -7.98 -10.14 9.23
C SER A 140 -7.10 -10.31 8.00
N VAL A 141 -6.14 -11.22 8.06
CA VAL A 141 -5.27 -11.51 6.92
C VAL A 141 -6.07 -12.28 5.86
N LEU A 142 -6.17 -11.72 4.65
CA LEU A 142 -6.71 -12.40 3.49
C LEU A 142 -5.64 -13.24 2.79
N ALA A 143 -4.43 -12.69 2.62
CA ALA A 143 -3.31 -13.40 2.02
C ALA A 143 -1.98 -13.03 2.70
N PRO A 144 -1.10 -14.02 2.93
CA PRO A 144 0.20 -13.78 3.56
C PRO A 144 1.12 -12.96 2.64
N ALA A 145 2.14 -12.33 3.21
CA ALA A 145 3.16 -11.59 2.45
C ALA A 145 4.02 -12.48 1.53
N THR A 146 3.93 -13.81 1.65
CA THR A 146 4.51 -14.77 0.69
C THR A 146 3.75 -14.83 -0.64
N THR A 147 2.64 -14.10 -0.76
CA THR A 147 1.88 -13.98 -2.01
C THR A 147 2.78 -13.46 -3.13
N THR A 148 2.67 -14.11 -4.29
CA THR A 148 3.41 -13.74 -5.50
C THR A 148 2.44 -13.42 -6.63
N VAL A 149 2.75 -12.37 -7.40
CA VAL A 149 2.05 -12.00 -8.63
C VAL A 149 3.03 -12.09 -9.79
N THR A 150 2.68 -12.87 -10.81
CA THR A 150 3.51 -13.07 -12.00
C THR A 150 2.92 -12.34 -13.20
N LYS A 151 3.75 -11.58 -13.91
CA LYS A 151 3.44 -10.97 -15.21
C LYS A 151 4.24 -11.68 -16.29
N ALA A 152 3.57 -12.58 -16.99
CA ALA A 152 4.14 -13.25 -18.16
C ALA A 152 4.28 -12.27 -19.32
N ASN A 153 5.25 -12.52 -20.20
CA ASN A 153 5.52 -11.71 -21.38
C ASN A 153 5.79 -10.22 -21.07
N ALA A 154 6.25 -9.92 -19.86
CA ALA A 154 6.77 -8.60 -19.55
C ALA A 154 8.02 -8.35 -20.40
N THR A 155 8.26 -7.13 -20.87
CA THR A 155 9.41 -6.84 -21.72
C THR A 155 10.38 -5.89 -21.04
N THR A 156 11.66 -6.23 -21.12
CA THR A 156 12.76 -5.42 -20.60
C THR A 156 13.65 -4.96 -21.75
N ARG A 157 14.37 -3.86 -21.50
CA ARG A 157 15.48 -3.40 -22.34
C ARG A 157 16.70 -3.19 -21.48
N ALA A 158 17.81 -3.84 -21.82
CA ALA A 158 19.08 -3.69 -21.13
C ALA A 158 19.49 -2.21 -21.03
N GLY A 159 19.91 -1.78 -19.84
CA GLY A 159 20.27 -0.39 -19.56
C GLY A 159 19.10 0.56 -19.32
N SER A 160 17.84 0.09 -19.36
CA SER A 160 16.66 0.85 -18.98
C SER A 160 16.09 0.34 -17.66
N ASN A 161 15.58 1.24 -16.82
CA ASN A 161 14.83 0.89 -15.62
C ASN A 161 13.33 0.68 -15.89
N LEU A 162 12.90 0.66 -17.15
CA LEU A 162 11.49 0.49 -17.50
C LEU A 162 11.20 -0.96 -17.88
N VAL A 163 10.06 -1.45 -17.41
CA VAL A 163 9.50 -2.76 -17.76
C VAL A 163 8.08 -2.56 -18.27
N ILE A 164 7.77 -3.14 -19.42
CA ILE A 164 6.42 -3.08 -20.00
C ILE A 164 5.69 -4.37 -19.66
N VAL A 165 4.47 -4.25 -19.16
CA VAL A 165 3.56 -5.35 -18.79
C VAL A 165 2.22 -5.18 -19.49
N SER A 166 1.44 -6.27 -19.62
CA SER A 166 0.06 -6.21 -20.14
C SER A 166 -0.87 -5.42 -19.21
N ASP A 167 -0.64 -5.59 -17.91
CA ASP A 167 -1.38 -5.03 -16.79
C ASP A 167 -0.50 -5.05 -15.53
N ALA A 168 -0.69 -4.07 -14.65
CA ALA A 168 0.03 -3.95 -13.38
C ALA A 168 -0.75 -4.50 -12.19
N ASP A 169 -1.89 -5.16 -12.42
CA ASP A 169 -2.81 -5.61 -11.38
C ASP A 169 -2.09 -6.48 -10.33
N GLY A 170 -2.34 -6.21 -9.05
CA GLY A 170 -1.65 -6.89 -7.96
C GLY A 170 -0.18 -6.48 -7.75
N LEU A 171 0.43 -5.67 -8.63
CA LEU A 171 1.67 -4.96 -8.32
C LEU A 171 1.34 -3.63 -7.64
N PHE A 172 2.32 -3.08 -6.93
CA PHE A 172 2.19 -1.83 -6.20
C PHE A 172 3.56 -1.16 -6.07
N VAL A 173 3.59 0.14 -5.82
CA VAL A 173 4.85 0.86 -5.56
C VAL A 173 5.53 0.27 -4.33
N GLY A 174 6.84 0.06 -4.37
CA GLY A 174 7.57 -0.65 -3.32
C GLY A 174 7.40 -2.17 -3.31
N CYS A 175 6.67 -2.76 -4.26
CA CYS A 175 6.63 -4.23 -4.42
C CYS A 175 8.02 -4.74 -4.86
N PRO A 176 8.65 -5.66 -4.10
CA PRO A 176 9.87 -6.35 -4.51
C PRO A 176 9.62 -7.20 -5.76
N VAL A 177 10.48 -7.09 -6.77
CA VAL A 177 10.34 -7.81 -8.04
C VAL A 177 11.61 -8.53 -8.48
N SER A 178 11.42 -9.63 -9.19
CA SER A 178 12.47 -10.47 -9.75
C SER A 178 12.08 -11.02 -11.12
N GLY A 179 13.06 -11.55 -11.84
CA GLY A 179 12.89 -12.13 -13.17
C GLY A 179 14.20 -12.14 -13.95
N THR A 180 14.23 -12.85 -15.07
CA THR A 180 15.39 -12.81 -15.97
C THR A 180 15.64 -11.37 -16.43
N GLY A 181 16.87 -10.89 -16.34
CA GLY A 181 17.21 -9.52 -16.74
C GLY A 181 16.78 -8.42 -15.76
N ILE A 182 16.12 -8.76 -14.64
CA ILE A 182 15.81 -7.82 -13.56
C ILE A 182 16.99 -7.79 -12.60
N ALA A 183 17.50 -6.60 -12.29
CA ALA A 183 18.61 -6.46 -11.36
C ALA A 183 18.20 -6.95 -9.95
N ALA A 184 19.15 -7.52 -9.20
CA ALA A 184 18.89 -7.93 -7.83
C ALA A 184 18.45 -6.74 -6.95
N SER A 185 17.56 -7.01 -5.99
CA SER A 185 16.96 -6.02 -5.09
C SER A 185 16.29 -4.87 -5.86
N SER A 186 15.51 -5.22 -6.89
CA SER A 186 14.66 -4.26 -7.62
C SER A 186 13.27 -4.21 -7.00
N TYR A 187 12.71 -3.01 -6.97
CA TYR A 187 11.38 -2.70 -6.48
C TYR A 187 10.64 -1.90 -7.55
N ILE A 188 9.31 -1.93 -7.54
CA ILE A 188 8.51 -1.05 -8.38
C ILE A 188 8.59 0.38 -7.84
N GLY A 189 9.20 1.30 -8.58
CA GLY A 189 9.29 2.72 -8.20
C GLY A 189 8.06 3.53 -8.58
N ALA A 190 7.47 3.23 -9.73
CA ALA A 190 6.27 3.88 -10.24
C ALA A 190 5.54 2.96 -11.22
N ILE A 191 4.24 3.18 -11.35
CA ILE A 191 3.38 2.53 -12.34
C ILE A 191 2.73 3.64 -13.15
N SER A 192 2.80 3.56 -14.48
CA SER A 192 2.15 4.52 -15.36
C SER A 192 0.63 4.50 -15.19
N SER A 193 -0.03 5.61 -15.51
CA SER A 193 -1.47 5.75 -15.35
C SER A 193 -2.31 4.77 -16.18
N ASP A 194 -1.74 4.21 -17.24
CA ASP A 194 -2.36 3.16 -18.05
C ASP A 194 -2.10 1.74 -17.52
N GLY A 195 -1.34 1.61 -16.43
CA GLY A 195 -1.05 0.33 -15.77
C GLY A 195 -0.12 -0.59 -16.57
N ARG A 196 0.63 -0.07 -17.55
CA ARG A 196 1.42 -0.91 -18.48
C ARG A 196 2.92 -0.69 -18.44
N THR A 197 3.39 0.42 -17.87
CA THR A 197 4.82 0.72 -17.74
C THR A 197 5.18 0.82 -16.27
N LEU A 198 6.17 0.04 -15.87
CA LEU A 198 6.72 0.01 -14.53
C LEU A 198 8.11 0.63 -14.55
N SER A 199 8.46 1.42 -13.54
CA SER A 199 9.86 1.78 -13.29
C SER A 199 10.44 0.90 -12.18
N LEU A 200 11.71 0.54 -12.33
CA LEU A 200 12.47 -0.24 -11.36
C LEU A 200 13.40 0.67 -10.56
N THR A 201 13.39 0.49 -9.25
CA THR A 201 14.21 1.24 -8.29
C THR A 201 14.83 0.30 -7.25
N ALA A 202 15.76 0.83 -6.45
CA ALA A 202 16.21 0.20 -5.22
C ALA A 202 15.14 0.34 -4.12
N SER A 203 15.40 -0.20 -2.93
CA SER A 203 14.48 -0.14 -1.79
C SER A 203 14.19 1.29 -1.29
N ASP A 204 15.01 2.27 -1.69
CA ASP A 204 14.79 3.70 -1.42
C ASP A 204 13.73 4.35 -2.33
N LEU A 205 13.20 3.60 -3.31
CA LEU A 205 12.24 4.04 -4.33
C LEU A 205 12.69 5.24 -5.17
N THR A 206 13.97 5.59 -5.17
CA THR A 206 14.52 6.76 -5.87
C THR A 206 15.69 6.40 -6.78
N THR A 207 16.51 5.43 -6.39
CA THR A 207 17.66 4.99 -7.17
C THR A 207 17.22 4.02 -8.27
N ALA A 208 17.33 4.43 -9.53
CA ALA A 208 16.94 3.60 -10.67
C ALA A 208 17.74 2.28 -10.75
N LYS A 209 17.04 1.17 -11.04
CA LYS A 209 17.63 -0.16 -11.27
C LYS A 209 17.43 -0.56 -12.72
N ASN A 210 18.48 -0.45 -13.51
CA ASN A 210 18.41 -0.81 -14.93
C ASN A 210 18.37 -2.34 -15.11
N ALA A 211 17.53 -2.80 -16.03
CA ALA A 211 17.53 -4.18 -16.48
C ALA A 211 18.89 -4.56 -17.07
N THR A 212 19.33 -5.78 -16.80
CA THR A 212 20.62 -6.34 -17.22
C THR A 212 20.53 -7.04 -18.57
N ALA A 213 19.33 -7.36 -19.04
CA ALA A 213 19.08 -7.99 -20.33
C ALA A 213 17.81 -7.42 -21.01
N SER A 214 17.73 -7.58 -22.33
CA SER A 214 16.55 -7.26 -23.13
C SER A 214 15.80 -8.54 -23.50
N GLY A 215 14.47 -8.51 -23.51
CA GLY A 215 13.67 -9.63 -23.99
C GLY A 215 12.30 -9.71 -23.32
N ALA A 216 11.54 -10.73 -23.70
CA ALA A 216 10.34 -11.14 -22.97
C ALA A 216 10.76 -11.97 -21.76
N ILE A 217 10.18 -11.64 -20.61
CA ILE A 217 10.52 -12.23 -19.31
C ILE A 217 9.23 -12.58 -18.57
N THR A 218 9.37 -13.36 -17.50
CA THR A 218 8.35 -13.44 -16.46
C THR A 218 8.80 -12.56 -15.30
N LEU A 219 8.08 -11.45 -15.09
CA LEU A 219 8.29 -10.60 -13.92
C LEU A 219 7.51 -11.17 -12.75
N THR A 220 8.16 -11.39 -11.62
CA THR A 220 7.51 -11.92 -10.40
C THR A 220 7.64 -10.89 -9.30
N GLY A 221 6.51 -10.35 -8.86
CA GLY A 221 6.41 -9.55 -7.64
C GLY A 221 6.11 -10.46 -6.45
N THR A 222 6.91 -10.37 -5.39
CA THR A 222 6.69 -11.09 -4.13
C THR A 222 6.41 -10.05 -3.06
N TYR A 223 5.35 -10.23 -2.28
CA TYR A 223 4.91 -9.21 -1.31
C TYR A 223 5.81 -9.12 -0.06
N ASN A 224 7.05 -9.58 -0.13
CA ASN A 224 8.06 -9.39 0.89
C ASN A 224 9.47 -9.42 0.29
N ASP A 225 10.41 -8.75 0.95
CA ASP A 225 11.85 -8.79 0.64
C ASP A 225 12.67 -9.48 1.75
N GLY A 226 11.99 -10.12 2.72
CA GLY A 226 12.58 -10.71 3.93
C GLY A 226 12.76 -9.73 5.10
N THR A 227 12.62 -8.42 4.86
CA THR A 227 12.69 -7.35 5.89
C THR A 227 11.36 -6.62 6.03
N THR A 228 10.74 -6.28 4.90
CA THR A 228 9.42 -5.66 4.79
C THR A 228 8.43 -6.71 4.28
N TYR A 229 7.27 -6.82 4.94
CA TYR A 229 6.23 -7.78 4.59
C TYR A 229 4.92 -7.04 4.30
N TYR A 230 4.34 -7.25 3.14
CA TYR A 230 3.05 -6.70 2.75
C TYR A 230 1.97 -7.80 2.81
N ASN A 231 1.38 -8.00 3.99
CA ASN A 231 0.24 -8.90 4.09
C ASN A 231 -0.98 -8.21 3.45
N VAL A 232 -1.80 -8.98 2.74
CA VAL A 232 -3.09 -8.50 2.25
C VAL A 232 -4.11 -8.74 3.35
N LEU A 233 -4.71 -7.66 3.86
CA LEU A 233 -5.77 -7.71 4.84
C LEU A 233 -7.12 -7.50 4.18
N TYR A 234 -8.16 -8.09 4.73
CA TYR A 234 -9.50 -7.54 4.62
C TYR A 234 -9.78 -6.76 5.90
N ALA A 235 -10.16 -5.49 5.78
CA ALA A 235 -10.57 -4.69 6.93
C ALA A 235 -11.88 -3.97 6.65
N ASP A 236 -12.65 -3.70 7.70
CA ASP A 236 -13.84 -2.85 7.64
C ASP A 236 -13.89 -1.92 8.85
N ARG A 237 -13.57 -0.63 8.61
CA ARG A 237 -13.43 0.42 9.63
C ARG A 237 -12.66 -0.06 10.88
N PRO A 238 -11.42 -0.54 10.70
CA PRO A 238 -10.71 -1.20 11.77
C PRO A 238 -10.37 -0.24 12.91
N THR A 239 -10.24 -0.79 14.11
CA THR A 239 -9.88 -0.05 15.32
C THR A 239 -8.77 -0.75 16.09
N ALA A 240 -7.80 0.02 16.58
CA ALA A 240 -6.80 -0.48 17.51
C ALA A 240 -7.41 -0.54 18.91
N GLN A 241 -7.53 -1.74 19.46
CA GLN A 241 -8.14 -1.98 20.77
C GLN A 241 -7.39 -3.11 21.49
N GLY A 242 -7.46 -3.14 22.82
CA GLY A 242 -7.03 -4.31 23.58
C GLY A 242 -8.14 -5.33 23.74
N ARG A 243 -7.84 -6.61 23.57
CA ARG A 243 -8.80 -7.68 23.84
C ARG A 243 -9.30 -7.63 25.29
N ILE A 244 -10.59 -7.87 25.49
CA ILE A 244 -11.08 -8.37 26.77
C ILE A 244 -10.82 -9.87 26.76
N THR A 245 -10.03 -10.36 27.74
CA THR A 245 -9.75 -11.80 27.89
C THR A 245 -10.79 -12.43 28.80
#